data_AF-A0A969QSR3-F1
#
_entry.id   AF-A0A969QSR3-F1
#
_cell.length_a   1.000
_cell.length_b   1.000
_cell.length_c   1.000
_cell.angle_alpha   90.00
_cell.angle_beta   90.00
_cell.angle_gamma   90.00
#
_symmetry.space_group_name_H-M   'P 1'
#
loop_
_entity.id
_entity.type
_entity.pdbx_description
1 polymer ?
#
loop_
_entity_poly.entity_id
_entity_poly.type
_entity_poly.pdbx_seq_one_letter_code
_entity_poly.pdbx_strand_id
1 'polypeptide(L)'
;MGISIAKEGDRSWLPLESSTVEILEGRYRIVARSSRPNTLLEIKVTQQDLDEMPPVRRIQKRSAKTNPQGLVVIMPFTRLQPGDWELRCTGDLMDDMLGKGWVQRCSCRCCLSNSILAGRRTNFLR
;
A
#
# COMPACT_ATOMS: atom_id res chain seq x y z
N MET A 1 9.51 0.01 -9.21
CA MET A 1 9.41 -0.87 -8.02
C MET A 1 8.03 -1.49 -8.06
N GLY A 2 7.92 -2.83 -8.03
CA GLY A 2 6.61 -3.51 -8.03
C GLY A 2 6.06 -3.61 -6.61
N ILE A 3 4.80 -3.23 -6.40
CA ILE A 3 4.13 -3.30 -5.09
C ILE A 3 3.03 -4.36 -5.17
N SER A 4 2.95 -5.21 -4.16
CA SER A 4 1.94 -6.28 -4.08
C SER A 4 1.31 -6.33 -2.70
N ILE A 5 0.03 -6.68 -2.66
CA ILE A 5 -0.76 -6.85 -1.45
C ILE A 5 -1.17 -8.32 -1.30
N ALA A 6 -1.20 -8.81 -0.06
CA ALA A 6 -1.71 -10.14 0.26
C ALA A 6 -2.59 -10.06 1.50
N LYS A 7 -3.75 -10.71 1.43
CA LYS A 7 -4.68 -10.86 2.55
C LYS A 7 -4.17 -11.93 3.52
N GLU A 8 -4.38 -11.73 4.81
CA GLU A 8 -4.06 -12.76 5.80
C GLU A 8 -4.90 -14.02 5.55
N GLY A 9 -4.24 -15.18 5.55
CA GLY A 9 -4.87 -16.46 5.23
C GLY A 9 -4.95 -16.78 3.73
N ASP A 10 -4.69 -15.81 2.85
CA ASP A 10 -4.60 -16.04 1.41
C ASP A 10 -3.15 -16.35 0.99
N ARG A 11 -3.03 -17.21 -0.04
CA ARG A 11 -1.76 -17.57 -0.68
C ARG A 11 -1.48 -16.70 -1.91
N SER A 12 -2.46 -15.92 -2.38
CA SER A 12 -2.32 -15.06 -3.53
C SER A 12 -1.63 -13.73 -3.18
N TRP A 13 -0.82 -13.23 -4.11
CA TRP A 13 -0.29 -11.87 -4.09
C TRP A 13 -0.88 -11.11 -5.26
N LEU A 14 -1.46 -9.95 -4.98
CA LEU A 14 -2.12 -9.12 -5.97
C LEU A 14 -1.22 -7.91 -6.25
N PRO A 15 -0.85 -7.64 -7.51
CA PRO A 15 -0.11 -6.43 -7.84
C PRO A 15 -1.00 -5.20 -7.62
N LEU A 16 -0.47 -4.21 -6.88
CA LEU A 16 -1.06 -2.88 -6.80
C LEU A 16 -0.49 -2.06 -7.96
N GLU A 17 -1.05 -2.29 -9.15
CA GLU A 17 -0.80 -1.52 -10.37
C GLU A 17 -1.28 -0.06 -10.19
N SER A 18 -0.92 0.84 -11.10
CA SER A 18 -1.13 2.29 -10.99
C SER A 18 -2.61 2.75 -10.97
N SER A 19 -3.58 1.84 -11.17
CA SER A 19 -5.00 2.10 -10.99
C SER A 19 -5.45 1.83 -9.56
N THR A 20 -6.30 2.68 -8.99
CA THR A 20 -6.91 2.44 -7.66
C THR A 20 -7.61 1.08 -7.64
N VAL A 21 -7.08 0.15 -6.86
CA VAL A 21 -7.62 -1.20 -6.70
C VAL A 21 -8.67 -1.21 -5.58
N GLU A 22 -9.83 -1.83 -5.80
CA GLU A 22 -10.82 -2.07 -4.74
C GLU A 22 -10.52 -3.39 -4.02
N ILE A 23 -10.41 -3.32 -2.70
CA ILE A 23 -10.22 -4.48 -1.80
C ILE A 23 -11.28 -4.48 -0.72
N LEU A 24 -11.58 -5.64 -0.15
CA LEU A 24 -12.51 -5.74 0.97
C LEU A 24 -11.81 -5.46 2.30
N GLU A 25 -12.55 -5.02 3.30
CA GLU A 25 -12.05 -4.89 4.67
C GLU A 25 -11.39 -6.19 5.15
N GLY A 26 -10.23 -6.08 5.80
CA GLY A 26 -9.50 -7.23 6.29
C GLY A 26 -8.09 -6.89 6.74
N ARG A 27 -7.33 -7.93 7.14
CA ARG A 27 -5.90 -7.80 7.46
C ARG A 27 -5.07 -8.08 6.22
N TYR A 28 -4.21 -7.13 5.86
CA TYR A 28 -3.38 -7.21 4.67
C TYR A 28 -1.93 -6.88 5.02
N ARG A 29 -1.01 -7.48 4.27
CA ARG A 29 0.39 -7.04 4.20
C ARG A 29 0.67 -6.49 2.82
N ILE A 30 1.51 -5.47 2.76
CA ILE A 30 1.98 -4.88 1.51
C ILE A 30 3.50 -4.99 1.46
N VAL A 31 3.99 -5.57 0.37
CA VAL A 31 5.42 -5.78 0.11
C VAL A 31 5.76 -5.15 -1.22
N ALA A 32 7.00 -4.69 -1.34
CA ALA A 32 7.52 -4.26 -2.61
C ALA A 32 8.80 -4.98 -2.98
N ARG A 33 8.95 -5.17 -4.29
CA ARG A 33 10.15 -5.67 -4.94
C ARG A 33 10.77 -4.56 -5.78
N SER A 34 11.97 -4.17 -5.41
CA SER A 34 12.79 -3.19 -6.10
C SER A 34 13.92 -3.89 -6.86
N SER A 35 14.38 -3.28 -7.95
CA SER A 35 15.64 -3.66 -8.60
C SER A 35 16.87 -3.16 -7.83
N ARG A 36 16.67 -2.43 -6.73
CA ARG A 36 17.71 -1.82 -5.89
C ARG A 36 17.86 -2.60 -4.58
N PRO A 37 18.85 -3.51 -4.45
CA PRO A 37 19.10 -4.27 -3.23
C PRO A 37 19.80 -3.41 -2.17
N ASN A 38 19.58 -3.72 -0.89
CA ASN A 38 20.26 -3.07 0.24
C ASN A 38 20.15 -1.52 0.26
N THR A 39 19.07 -0.96 -0.27
CA THR A 39 18.85 0.48 -0.43
C THR A 39 17.91 0.99 0.65
N LEU A 40 18.24 2.13 1.26
CA LEU A 40 17.34 2.82 2.19
C LEU A 40 16.22 3.51 1.41
N LEU A 41 15.03 3.54 2.00
CA LEU A 41 13.87 4.21 1.45
C LEU A 41 12.99 4.78 2.56
N GLU A 42 12.25 5.83 2.21
CA GLU A 42 11.15 6.30 3.04
C GLU A 42 9.83 5.70 2.55
N ILE A 43 9.01 5.27 3.49
CA ILE A 43 7.66 4.75 3.27
C ILE A 43 6.69 5.71 3.95
N LYS A 44 5.72 6.20 3.19
CA LYS A 44 4.58 6.97 3.69
C LYS A 44 3.29 6.24 3.34
N VAL A 45 2.49 5.95 4.35
CA VAL A 45 1.13 5.42 4.22
C VAL A 45 0.16 6.51 4.63
N THR A 46 -0.83 6.78 3.80
CA THR A 46 -1.91 7.72 4.07
C THR A 46 -3.23 6.97 4.02
N GLN A 47 -4.05 7.11 5.05
CA GLN A 47 -5.45 6.69 5.05
C GLN A 47 -6.30 7.95 5.06
N GLN A 48 -7.29 7.99 4.18
CA GLN A 48 -8.41 8.92 4.26
C GLN A 48 -9.64 8.15 4.68
N ASP A 49 -10.05 8.36 5.92
CA ASP A 49 -11.26 7.79 6.50
C ASP A 49 -12.46 8.61 6.01
N LEU A 50 -13.35 7.97 5.25
CA LEU A 50 -14.52 8.61 4.67
C LEU A 50 -15.78 8.44 5.53
N ASP A 51 -15.73 7.56 6.53
CA ASP A 51 -16.88 7.23 7.40
C ASP A 51 -16.87 8.08 8.69
N GLU A 52 -15.73 8.66 9.06
CA GLU A 52 -15.65 9.62 10.16
C GLU A 52 -16.13 11.03 9.72
N MET A 53 -16.89 11.70 10.60
CA MET A 53 -17.32 13.10 10.42
C MET A 53 -16.68 14.00 11.50
N PRO A 54 -15.75 14.92 11.13
CA PRO A 54 -15.24 15.19 9.79
C PRO A 54 -14.29 14.09 9.28
N PRO A 55 -14.06 13.97 7.96
CA PRO A 55 -13.12 13.00 7.40
C PRO A 55 -11.73 13.14 8.02
N VAL A 56 -11.20 12.05 8.56
CA VAL A 56 -9.89 12.03 9.22
C VAL A 56 -8.83 11.48 8.28
N ARG A 57 -7.76 12.26 8.10
CA ARG A 57 -6.59 11.84 7.34
C ARG A 57 -5.50 11.38 8.30
N ARG A 58 -5.18 10.08 8.26
CA ARG A 58 -4.09 9.49 9.06
C ARG A 58 -2.86 9.28 8.18
N ILE A 59 -1.70 9.72 8.66
CA ILE A 59 -0.42 9.58 7.93
C ILE A 59 0.58 8.87 8.83
N GLN A 60 1.18 7.81 8.30
CA GLN A 60 2.29 7.10 8.93
C GLN A 60 3.52 7.17 8.04
N LYS A 61 4.67 7.49 8.64
CA LYS A 61 5.97 7.52 7.95
C LYS A 61 6.94 6.59 8.65
N ARG A 62 7.76 5.90 7.87
CA ARG A 62 8.87 5.09 8.39
C ARG A 62 9.97 4.95 7.36
N SER A 63 11.20 4.81 7.82
CA SER A 63 12.32 4.41 6.97
C SER A 63 12.45 2.89 6.97
N ALA A 64 12.86 2.33 5.84
CA ALA A 64 13.17 0.91 5.72
C ALA A 64 14.37 0.71 4.79
N LYS A 65 14.89 -0.51 4.76
CA LYS A 65 15.95 -0.92 3.85
C LYS A 65 15.48 -2.12 3.04
N THR A 66 15.68 -2.11 1.72
CA THR A 66 15.49 -3.35 0.95
C THR A 66 16.53 -4.38 1.37
N ASN A 67 16.17 -5.65 1.34
CA ASN A 67 17.11 -6.73 1.59
C ASN A 67 18.01 -7.00 0.36
N PRO A 68 18.94 -7.97 0.41
CA PRO A 68 19.78 -8.33 -0.74
C PRO A 68 19.01 -8.79 -1.99
N GLN A 69 17.76 -9.24 -1.83
CA GLN A 69 16.86 -9.62 -2.93
C GLN A 69 16.03 -8.44 -3.44
N GLY A 70 16.23 -7.22 -2.92
CA GLY A 70 15.46 -6.03 -3.27
C GLY A 70 14.05 -6.00 -2.68
N LEU A 71 13.73 -6.85 -1.71
CA LEU A 71 12.42 -6.91 -1.06
C LEU A 71 12.35 -6.00 0.17
N VAL A 72 11.18 -5.40 0.40
CA VAL A 72 10.88 -4.62 1.60
C VAL A 72 9.41 -4.74 1.97
N VAL A 73 9.13 -4.86 3.27
CA VAL A 73 7.77 -4.78 3.78
C VAL A 73 7.37 -3.30 3.84
N ILE A 74 6.35 -2.91 3.09
CA ILE A 74 5.78 -1.55 3.14
C ILE A 74 4.84 -1.41 4.33
N MET A 75 3.99 -2.42 4.53
CA MET A 75 3.04 -2.50 5.63
C MET A 75 3.00 -3.95 6.12
N PRO A 76 3.22 -4.23 7.42
CA PRO A 76 3.01 -5.57 7.98
C PRO A 76 1.52 -5.92 7.95
N PHE A 77 1.12 -7.08 8.48
CA PHE A 77 -0.31 -7.43 8.58
C PHE A 77 -1.08 -6.44 9.45
N THR A 78 -1.71 -5.48 8.78
CA THR A 78 -2.48 -4.39 9.37
C THR A 78 -3.93 -4.53 8.91
N ARG A 79 -4.88 -4.27 9.82
CA ARG A 79 -6.30 -4.22 9.45
C ARG A 79 -6.55 -2.95 8.65
N LEU A 80 -6.88 -3.09 7.37
CA LEU A 80 -7.31 -1.97 6.54
C LEU A 80 -8.79 -1.74 6.77
N GLN A 81 -9.10 -0.60 7.38
CA GLN A 81 -10.46 -0.09 7.51
C GLN A 81 -10.95 0.49 6.18
N PRO A 82 -12.28 0.62 6.00
CA PRO A 82 -12.85 1.29 4.85
C PRO A 82 -12.25 2.68 4.62
N GLY A 83 -12.16 3.08 3.35
CA GLY A 83 -11.60 4.37 2.94
C GLY A 83 -10.51 4.24 1.88
N ASP A 84 -9.92 5.38 1.56
CA ASP A 84 -8.87 5.47 0.54
C ASP A 84 -7.50 5.35 1.20
N TRP A 85 -6.67 4.47 0.65
CA TRP A 85 -5.31 4.21 1.11
C TRP A 85 -4.32 4.58 0.00
N GLU A 86 -3.36 5.44 0.32
CA GLU A 86 -2.25 5.80 -0.57
C GLU A 86 -0.93 5.37 0.07
N LEU A 87 -0.12 4.66 -0.70
CA LEU A 87 1.22 4.26 -0.30
C LEU A 87 2.23 4.94 -1.21
N ARG A 88 3.23 5.57 -0.61
CA ARG A 88 4.34 6.21 -1.30
C ARG A 88 5.65 5.67 -0.77
N CYS A 89 6.48 5.16 -1.66
CA CYS A 89 7.87 4.82 -1.38
C CYS A 89 8.77 5.81 -2.12
N THR A 90 9.77 6.35 -1.45
CA THR A 90 10.76 7.22 -2.08
C THR A 90 12.16 6.71 -1.80
N GLY A 91 13.11 7.02 -2.69
CA GLY A 91 14.54 6.91 -2.36
C GLY A 91 14.84 7.65 -1.05
N ASP A 92 15.95 7.28 -0.40
CA ASP A 92 16.38 8.03 0.76
C ASP A 92 16.81 9.46 0.38
N LEU A 93 16.91 10.32 1.39
CA LEU A 93 17.27 11.73 1.20
C LEU A 93 18.61 11.89 0.45
N MET A 94 19.53 10.93 0.63
CA MET A 94 20.83 10.93 -0.05
C MET A 94 20.68 10.67 -1.55
N ASP A 95 19.86 9.69 -1.97
CA ASP A 95 19.52 9.46 -3.37
C ASP A 95 18.88 10.70 -4.01
N ASP A 96 17.98 11.38 -3.29
CA ASP A 96 17.36 12.64 -3.74
C ASP A 96 18.40 13.76 -3.95
N MET A 97 19.33 13.95 -3.00
CA MET A 97 20.41 14.97 -3.12
C MET A 97 21.38 14.68 -4.27
N LEU A 98 21.58 13.40 -4.61
CA LEU A 98 22.43 12.96 -5.72
C LEU A 98 21.69 12.98 -7.08
N GLY A 99 20.44 13.46 -7.13
CA GLY A 99 19.62 13.46 -8.34
C GLY A 99 19.18 12.07 -8.82
N LYS A 100 19.35 11.04 -7.97
CA LYS A 100 18.94 9.64 -8.20
C LYS A 100 17.61 9.30 -7.52
N GLY A 101 16.97 10.33 -6.97
CA GLY A 101 15.68 10.28 -6.33
C GLY A 101 14.65 9.58 -7.19
N TRP A 102 13.83 8.75 -6.55
CA TRP A 102 12.74 8.06 -7.21
C TRP A 102 11.54 8.01 -6.27
N VAL A 103 10.35 7.96 -6.86
CA VAL A 103 9.09 7.87 -6.14
C VAL A 103 8.24 6.80 -6.79
N GLN A 104 7.77 5.86 -5.99
CA GLN A 104 6.72 4.91 -6.37
C GLN A 104 5.47 5.21 -5.55
N ARG A 105 4.30 5.23 -6.20
CA ARG A 105 3.01 5.34 -5.52
C ARG A 105 2.09 4.20 -5.95
N CYS A 106 1.23 3.77 -5.06
CA CYS A 106 0.04 3.00 -5.37
C CYS A 106 -1.11 3.41 -4.45
N SER A 107 -2.33 3.16 -4.91
CA SER A 107 -3.54 3.43 -4.15
C SER A 107 -4.48 2.23 -4.18
N CYS A 108 -5.20 2.03 -3.08
CA CYS A 108 -6.32 1.13 -3.04
C CYS A 108 -7.47 1.74 -2.25
N ARG A 109 -8.68 1.32 -2.57
CA ARG A 109 -9.88 1.63 -1.82
C ARG A 109 -10.29 0.40 -1.04
N CYS A 110 -10.35 0.52 0.27
CA CYS A 110 -10.89 -0.51 1.12
C CYS A 110 -12.40 -0.32 1.26
N CYS A 111 -13.17 -1.33 0.91
CA CYS A 111 -14.63 -1.35 0.95
C CYS A 111 -15.13 -2.19 2.13
N LEU A 112 -16.27 -1.82 2.72
CA LEU A 112 -16.94 -2.67 3.70
C LEU A 112 -17.22 -4.06 3.11
N SER A 113 -17.02 -5.11 3.92
CA SER A 113 -17.33 -6.49 3.53
C SER A 113 -18.81 -6.68 3.14
N ASN A 114 -19.71 -5.91 3.74
CA ASN A 114 -21.16 -5.94 3.46
C ASN A 114 -21.55 -5.20 2.17
N SER A 115 -20.66 -4.42 1.56
CA SER A 115 -20.92 -3.71 0.29
C SER A 115 -21.20 -4.65 -0.89
N ILE A 116 -20.82 -5.92 -0.77
CA ILE A 116 -21.07 -6.97 -1.78
C ILE A 116 -22.57 -7.19 -2.01
N LEU A 117 -23.41 -6.90 -1.00
CA LEU A 117 -24.87 -7.07 -1.09
C LEU A 117 -25.58 -5.91 -1.80
N ALA A 118 -24.93 -4.75 -1.93
CA ALA A 118 -25.52 -3.53 -2.48
C ALA A 118 -25.14 -3.30 -3.96
N GLY A 119 -25.39 -4.31 -4.81
CA GLY A 119 -25.72 -4.10 -6.23
C GLY A 119 -24.74 -3.37 -7.16
N ARG A 120 -23.48 -3.09 -6.79
CA ARG A 120 -22.48 -2.58 -7.74
C ARG A 120 -21.66 -3.74 -8.29
N ARG A 121 -21.83 -4.00 -9.60
CA ARG A 121 -20.92 -4.83 -10.40
C ARG A 121 -19.53 -4.16 -10.41
N THR A 122 -18.71 -4.41 -9.41
CA THR A 122 -17.27 -4.16 -9.47
C THR A 122 -16.53 -5.45 -9.17
N ASN A 123 -15.45 -5.68 -9.93
CA ASN A 123 -14.59 -6.84 -9.77
C ASN A 123 -13.83 -6.71 -8.44
N PHE A 124 -14.45 -7.12 -7.35
CA PHE A 124 -13.79 -7.22 -6.05
C PHE A 124 -12.73 -8.32 -6.13
N LEU A 125 -11.50 -7.99 -5.71
CA LEU A 125 -10.48 -9.01 -5.49
C LEU A 125 -10.83 -9.77 -4.20
N ARG A 126 -11.18 -11.06 -4.33
CA ARG A 126 -11.57 -11.95 -3.22
C ARG A 126 -10.39 -12.32 -2.33
#